data_AF-A0A957T209-F1
#
_entry.id   AF-A0A957T209-F1
#
_cell.length_a   1.000
_cell.length_b   1.000
_cell.length_c   1.000
_cell.angle_alpha   90.00
_cell.angle_beta   90.00
_cell.angle_gamma   90.00
#
_symmetry.space_group_name_H-M   'P 1'
#
loop_
_entity.id
_entity.type
_entity.pdbx_description
1 polymer ?
#
loop_
_entity_poly.entity_id
_entity_poly.type
_entity_poly.pdbx_seq_one_letter_code
_entity_poly.pdbx_strand_id
1 'polypeptide(L)'
;PDDTEIDLAPWAAANKDQLVFKPNEEYGGKGVLIGWETAQDEWERAIAHGLREPSIVQTRATIAYEDFPRMQNDGTVEISRRLVDCDPFLFHGEGVGGCLTRLSTVTLLNVTAGGGSVVPAFLIAEK
;
A
#
# COMPACT_ATOMS: atom_id res chain seq x y z
N PRO A 1 4.85 -8.28 18.42
CA PRO A 1 5.94 -8.79 17.54
C PRO A 1 6.49 -10.06 18.16
N ASP A 2 6.79 -11.08 17.36
CA ASP A 2 7.46 -12.30 17.86
C ASP A 2 6.71 -12.97 19.05
N ASP A 3 5.38 -13.05 18.96
CA ASP A 3 4.47 -13.70 19.93
C ASP A 3 4.50 -13.15 21.37
N THR A 4 5.01 -11.92 21.55
CA THR A 4 4.96 -11.22 22.85
C THR A 4 3.84 -10.18 22.91
N GLU A 5 3.17 -10.13 24.07
CA GLU A 5 2.22 -9.07 24.40
C GLU A 5 2.97 -7.75 24.58
N ILE A 6 2.45 -6.68 23.96
CA ILE A 6 3.05 -5.35 23.96
C ILE A 6 1.99 -4.29 24.23
N ASP A 7 2.42 -3.17 24.84
CA ASP A 7 1.62 -1.95 24.80
C ASP A 7 1.77 -1.30 23.41
N LEU A 8 0.74 -1.49 22.57
CA LEU A 8 0.80 -1.21 21.15
C LEU A 8 1.05 0.26 20.83
N ALA A 9 0.44 1.20 21.58
CA ALA A 9 0.53 2.62 21.27
C ALA A 9 1.95 3.21 21.45
N PRO A 10 2.60 3.09 22.63
CA PRO A 10 3.98 3.55 22.80
C PRO A 10 4.96 2.75 21.94
N TRP A 11 4.72 1.44 21.74
CA TRP A 11 5.55 0.63 20.86
C TRP A 11 5.47 1.12 19.40
N ALA A 12 4.27 1.38 18.89
CA ALA A 12 4.07 1.87 17.53
C ALA A 12 4.62 3.28 17.32
N ALA A 13 4.54 4.15 18.33
CA ALA A 13 5.15 5.48 18.28
C ALA A 13 6.68 5.41 18.14
N ALA A 14 7.33 4.47 18.84
CA ALA A 14 8.78 4.28 18.80
C ALA A 14 9.29 3.51 17.56
N ASN A 15 8.43 2.75 16.88
CA ASN A 15 8.81 1.85 15.78
C ASN A 15 8.18 2.25 14.43
N LYS A 16 7.88 3.54 14.22
CA LYS A 16 7.09 4.01 13.06
C LYS A 16 7.65 3.55 11.70
N ASP A 17 8.98 3.50 11.55
CA ASP A 17 9.62 3.20 10.26
C ASP A 17 9.38 1.75 9.78
N GLN A 18 8.82 0.91 10.64
CA GLN A 18 8.44 -0.47 10.34
C GLN A 18 6.93 -0.64 10.19
N LEU A 19 6.16 0.44 10.20
CA LEU A 19 4.72 0.41 10.37
C LEU A 19 3.98 1.27 9.34
N VAL A 20 2.74 0.89 9.11
CA VAL A 20 1.74 1.64 8.36
C VAL A 20 0.53 1.84 9.27
N PHE A 21 0.08 3.07 9.46
CA PHE A 21 -1.15 3.38 10.19
C PHE A 21 -2.32 3.39 9.20
N LYS A 22 -3.44 2.76 9.55
CA LYS A 22 -4.64 2.72 8.71
C LYS A 22 -5.90 3.01 9.54
N PRO A 23 -6.62 4.12 9.28
CA PRO A 23 -7.95 4.35 9.84
C PRO A 23 -8.98 3.39 9.23
N ASN A 24 -10.03 3.04 9.98
CA ASN A 24 -10.99 2.01 9.56
C ASN A 24 -12.08 2.52 8.59
N GLU A 25 -12.50 3.79 8.70
CA GLU A 25 -13.67 4.31 7.97
C GLU A 25 -13.35 5.13 6.71
N GLU A 26 -12.08 5.14 6.29
CA GLU A 26 -11.65 5.92 5.12
C GLU A 26 -11.51 5.03 3.87
N TYR A 27 -11.89 5.59 2.71
CA TYR A 27 -11.79 4.89 1.43
C TYR A 27 -10.60 5.38 0.60
N GLY A 28 -10.06 4.49 -0.23
CA GLY A 28 -9.08 4.86 -1.25
C GLY A 28 -7.80 5.45 -0.67
N GLY A 29 -7.28 4.91 0.45
CA GLY A 29 -6.00 5.30 1.05
C GLY A 29 -5.99 6.61 1.83
N LYS A 30 -7.13 7.29 1.98
CA LYS A 30 -7.23 8.51 2.80
C LYS A 30 -6.89 8.20 4.26
N GLY A 31 -6.03 9.05 4.84
CA GLY A 31 -5.58 8.90 6.23
C GLY A 31 -4.59 7.76 6.50
N VAL A 32 -4.20 6.98 5.48
CA VAL A 32 -3.12 6.00 5.62
C VAL A 32 -1.79 6.74 5.73
N LEU A 33 -1.03 6.44 6.79
CA LEU A 33 0.31 7.01 6.99
C LEU A 33 1.37 5.93 6.84
N ILE A 34 2.39 6.24 6.05
CA ILE A 34 3.55 5.37 5.80
C ILE A 34 4.63 5.80 6.80
N GLY A 35 4.85 5.03 7.85
CA GLY A 35 5.59 5.53 9.01
C GLY A 35 7.04 5.96 8.70
N TRP A 36 7.71 5.34 7.72
CA TRP A 36 9.06 5.75 7.27
C TRP A 36 9.09 6.99 6.35
N GLU A 37 7.94 7.45 5.86
CA GLU A 37 7.80 8.68 5.06
C GLU A 37 7.10 9.79 5.85
N THR A 38 6.46 9.45 6.98
CA THR A 38 5.73 10.38 7.84
C THR A 38 6.63 10.97 8.93
N ALA A 39 6.49 12.27 9.19
CA ALA A 39 7.17 12.95 10.28
C ALA A 39 6.73 12.40 11.65
N GLN A 40 7.63 12.36 12.63
CA GLN A 40 7.37 11.74 13.94
C GLN A 40 6.16 12.38 14.65
N ASP A 41 6.03 13.71 14.61
CA ASP A 41 4.95 14.44 15.26
C ASP A 41 3.58 14.16 14.62
N GLU A 42 3.55 14.00 13.29
CA GLU A 42 2.35 13.60 12.56
C GLU A 42 1.95 12.16 12.88
N TRP A 43 2.92 11.26 12.93
CA TRP A 43 2.70 9.86 13.32
C TRP A 43 2.14 9.75 14.74
N GLU A 44 2.71 10.46 15.70
CA GLU A 44 2.23 10.48 17.09
C GLU A 44 0.81 11.03 17.21
N ARG A 45 0.46 12.07 16.43
CA ARG A 45 -0.92 12.56 16.35
C ARG A 45 -1.88 11.50 15.82
N ALA A 46 -1.46 10.71 14.84
CA ALA A 46 -2.26 9.62 14.28
C ALA A 46 -2.45 8.47 15.28
N ILE A 47 -1.40 8.07 16.00
CA ILE A 47 -1.52 7.09 17.10
C ILE A 47 -2.50 7.61 18.17
N ALA A 48 -2.37 8.88 18.58
CA ALA A 48 -3.29 9.47 19.54
C ALA A 48 -4.73 9.54 19.01
N HIS A 49 -4.92 9.72 17.70
CA HIS A 49 -6.24 9.65 17.06
C HIS A 49 -6.81 8.23 17.05
N GLY A 50 -5.99 7.22 16.74
CA GLY A 50 -6.38 5.81 16.74
C GLY A 50 -6.80 5.25 18.11
N LEU A 51 -6.46 5.94 19.22
CA LEU A 51 -6.99 5.64 20.55
C LEU A 51 -8.46 6.07 20.73
N ARG A 52 -8.99 6.93 19.86
CA ARG A 52 -10.36 7.44 19.89
C ARG A 52 -11.21 6.90 18.76
N GLU A 53 -10.62 6.74 17.58
CA GLU A 53 -11.29 6.28 16.37
C GLU A 53 -10.75 4.91 15.92
N PRO A 54 -11.60 3.97 15.46
CA PRO A 54 -11.16 2.65 15.02
C PRO A 54 -10.05 2.73 13.98
N SER A 55 -8.89 2.17 14.30
CA SER A 55 -7.69 2.19 13.48
C SER A 55 -6.83 0.96 13.73
N ILE A 56 -5.97 0.62 12.79
CA ILE A 56 -4.94 -0.41 12.95
C ILE A 56 -3.56 0.15 12.64
N VAL A 57 -2.54 -0.52 13.18
CA VAL A 57 -1.17 -0.43 12.66
C VAL A 57 -0.82 -1.77 12.04
N GLN A 58 -0.13 -1.72 10.92
CA GLN A 58 0.31 -2.90 10.17
C GLN A 58 1.82 -2.88 10.06
N THR A 59 2.47 -4.01 10.31
CA THR A 59 3.87 -4.18 9.96
C THR A 59 4.08 -3.96 8.46
N ARG A 60 5.13 -3.23 8.13
CA ARG A 60 5.56 -2.99 6.75
C ARG A 60 5.68 -4.32 6.01
N ALA A 61 4.87 -4.48 4.98
CA ALA A 61 5.02 -5.58 4.05
C ALA A 61 6.19 -5.29 3.09
N THR A 62 6.93 -6.34 2.73
CA THR A 62 7.82 -6.25 1.56
C THR A 62 6.95 -6.20 0.32
N ILE A 63 6.99 -5.07 -0.36
CA ILE A 63 6.23 -4.81 -1.58
C ILE A 63 7.14 -4.89 -2.80
N ALA A 64 6.64 -5.43 -3.91
CA ALA A 64 7.42 -5.68 -5.11
C ALA A 64 7.57 -4.39 -5.94
N TYR A 65 8.81 -4.03 -6.24
CA TYR A 65 9.14 -3.04 -7.26
C TYR A 65 9.77 -3.75 -8.44
N GLU A 66 9.20 -3.55 -9.62
CA GLU A 66 9.78 -4.08 -10.86
C GLU A 66 9.84 -2.98 -11.91
N ASP A 67 10.66 -3.20 -12.94
CA ASP A 67 10.80 -2.27 -14.05
C ASP A 67 9.65 -2.48 -15.05
N PHE A 68 8.88 -1.41 -15.29
CA PHE A 68 7.79 -1.43 -16.27
C PHE A 68 8.02 -0.38 -17.37
N PRO A 69 7.63 -0.68 -18.61
CA PRO A 69 7.62 0.30 -19.68
C PRO A 69 6.47 1.29 -19.51
N ARG A 70 6.76 2.58 -19.71
CA ARG A 70 5.78 3.67 -19.80
C ARG A 70 6.02 4.45 -21.09
N MET A 71 4.95 4.68 -21.85
CA MET A 71 4.99 5.59 -22.99
C MET A 71 5.00 7.04 -22.50
N GLN A 72 6.00 7.81 -22.91
CA GLN A 72 6.13 9.23 -22.62
C GLN A 72 5.34 10.05 -23.65
N ASN A 73 5.09 11.32 -23.33
CA ASN A 73 4.31 12.22 -24.19
C ASN A 73 4.98 12.50 -25.55
N ASP A 74 6.30 12.33 -25.65
CA ASP A 74 7.07 12.48 -26.88
C ASP A 74 7.16 11.19 -27.72
N GLY A 75 6.46 10.13 -27.31
CA GLY A 75 6.45 8.84 -27.98
C GLY A 75 7.64 7.93 -27.66
N THR A 76 8.52 8.33 -26.74
CA THR A 76 9.60 7.47 -26.25
C THR A 76 9.09 6.51 -25.16
N VAL A 77 9.78 5.38 -25.01
CA VAL A 77 9.50 4.43 -23.92
C VAL A 77 10.51 4.65 -22.80
N GLU A 78 10.00 4.94 -21.62
CA GLU A 78 10.77 4.95 -20.37
C GLU A 78 10.56 3.62 -19.65
N ILE A 79 11.65 2.93 -19.31
CA ILE A 79 11.62 1.78 -18.41
C ILE A 79 12.08 2.26 -17.03
N SER A 80 11.27 2.04 -16.01
CA SER A 80 11.59 2.49 -14.65
C SER A 80 10.88 1.66 -13.60
N ARG A 81 11.45 1.65 -12.38
CA ARG A 81 10.86 0.96 -11.24
C ARG A 81 9.50 1.53 -10.90
N ARG A 82 8.54 0.63 -10.73
CA ARG A 82 7.20 0.90 -10.23
C ARG A 82 6.84 -0.13 -9.19
N LEU A 83 6.13 0.34 -8.18
CA LEU A 83 5.46 -0.51 -7.21
C LEU A 83 4.30 -1.22 -7.89
N VAL A 84 4.17 -2.53 -7.69
CA VAL A 84 3.11 -3.37 -8.30
C VAL A 84 2.13 -3.84 -7.23
N ASP A 85 0.85 -3.74 -7.55
CA ASP A 85 -0.25 -4.28 -6.76
C ASP A 85 -1.20 -5.08 -7.64
N CYS A 86 -1.62 -6.24 -7.14
CA CYS A 86 -2.48 -7.18 -7.84
C CYS A 86 -3.66 -7.56 -6.94
N ASP A 87 -4.85 -7.11 -7.33
CA ASP A 87 -6.11 -7.36 -6.63
C ASP A 87 -6.96 -8.37 -7.43
N PRO A 88 -6.84 -9.69 -7.16
CA PRO A 88 -7.64 -10.70 -7.86
C PRO A 88 -9.12 -10.65 -7.46
N PHE A 89 -10.01 -10.77 -8.44
CA PHE A 89 -11.44 -10.92 -8.22
C PHE A 89 -11.80 -12.40 -8.08
N LEU A 90 -12.23 -12.78 -6.88
CA LEU A 90 -12.73 -14.12 -6.58
C LEU A 90 -14.24 -14.21 -6.83
N PHE A 91 -14.67 -15.18 -7.62
CA PHE A 91 -16.09 -15.45 -7.88
C PHE A 91 -16.51 -16.70 -7.11
N HIS A 92 -17.50 -16.55 -6.22
CA HIS A 92 -18.02 -17.62 -5.35
C HIS A 92 -16.98 -18.34 -4.48
N GLY A 93 -15.76 -17.80 -4.36
CA GLY A 93 -14.64 -18.47 -3.68
C GLY A 93 -14.03 -19.64 -4.46
N GLU A 94 -14.46 -19.87 -5.70
CA GLU A 94 -14.08 -21.05 -6.49
C GLU A 94 -12.95 -20.77 -7.50
N GLY A 95 -12.76 -19.51 -7.89
CA GLY A 95 -11.72 -19.15 -8.85
C GLY A 95 -11.50 -17.65 -9.01
N VAL A 96 -10.35 -17.31 -9.61
CA VAL A 96 -9.99 -15.94 -9.97
C VAL A 96 -10.49 -15.67 -11.38
N GLY A 97 -11.47 -14.77 -11.53
CA GLY A 97 -12.03 -14.41 -12.85
C GLY A 97 -11.35 -13.20 -13.51
N GLY A 98 -10.41 -12.58 -12.81
CA GLY A 98 -9.65 -11.43 -13.31
C GLY A 98 -8.81 -10.82 -12.19
N CYS A 99 -7.95 -9.88 -12.53
CA CYS A 99 -7.13 -9.15 -11.57
C CYS A 99 -7.10 -7.67 -11.95
N LEU A 100 -7.42 -6.80 -10.99
CA LEU A 100 -7.08 -5.39 -11.11
C LEU A 100 -5.59 -5.26 -10.78
N THR A 101 -4.79 -4.74 -11.70
CA THR A 101 -3.37 -4.51 -11.46
C THR A 101 -3.07 -3.03 -11.53
N ARG A 102 -2.31 -2.55 -10.54
CA ARG A 102 -1.95 -1.15 -10.38
C ARG A 102 -0.43 -1.02 -10.32
N LEU A 103 0.08 -0.01 -11.01
CA LEU A 103 1.48 0.41 -10.94
C LEU A 103 1.56 1.80 -10.32
N SER A 104 2.51 2.05 -9.43
CA SER A 104 2.73 3.39 -8.85
C SER A 104 4.20 3.77 -8.77
N THR A 105 4.47 5.08 -8.82
CA THR A 105 5.78 5.67 -8.55
C THR A 105 6.01 5.99 -7.07
N VAL A 106 4.95 5.95 -6.27
CA VAL A 106 4.96 6.27 -4.84
C VAL A 106 4.47 5.08 -4.02
N THR A 107 4.79 5.07 -2.73
CA THR A 107 4.49 3.96 -1.81
C THR A 107 2.98 3.74 -1.62
N LEU A 108 2.16 4.78 -1.79
CA LEU A 108 0.71 4.69 -1.67
C LEU A 108 0.06 4.45 -3.05
N LEU A 109 -0.52 3.26 -3.23
CA LEU A 109 -1.03 2.72 -4.50
C LEU A 109 -2.50 3.07 -4.83
N ASN A 110 -3.12 3.95 -4.05
CA ASN A 110 -4.45 4.44 -4.42
C ASN A 110 -4.34 5.28 -5.71
N VAL A 111 -5.36 5.20 -6.56
CA VAL A 111 -5.39 5.95 -7.83
C VAL A 111 -5.35 7.47 -7.64
N THR A 112 -5.67 7.93 -6.44
CA THR A 112 -5.72 9.35 -6.07
C THR A 112 -4.38 9.91 -5.56
N ALA A 113 -3.39 9.10 -5.18
CA ALA A 113 -2.07 9.62 -4.75
C ALA A 113 -1.17 10.09 -5.90
N GLY A 114 -1.63 9.95 -7.15
CA GLY A 114 -0.84 10.32 -8.33
C GLY A 114 0.22 9.28 -8.69
N GLY A 115 0.58 9.18 -9.96
CA GLY A 115 1.53 8.18 -10.48
C GLY A 115 0.97 6.75 -10.58
N GLY A 116 -0.18 6.49 -9.95
CA GLY A 116 -0.96 5.26 -10.08
C GLY A 116 -1.55 5.08 -11.49
N SER A 117 -1.33 3.93 -12.10
CA SER A 117 -1.98 3.54 -13.36
C SER A 117 -2.57 2.15 -13.24
N VAL A 118 -3.80 1.98 -13.74
CA VAL A 118 -4.41 0.65 -13.92
C VAL A 118 -3.86 0.07 -15.22
N VAL A 119 -3.28 -1.12 -15.13
CA VAL A 119 -2.70 -1.82 -16.27
C VAL A 119 -3.38 -3.18 -16.46
N PRO A 120 -3.52 -3.67 -17.70
CA PRO A 120 -4.04 -5.01 -17.93
C PRO A 120 -3.05 -6.06 -17.42
N ALA A 121 -3.58 -7.10 -16.77
CA ALA A 121 -2.83 -8.30 -16.40
C ALA A 121 -3.21 -9.45 -17.33
N PHE A 122 -2.21 -10.15 -17.87
CA PHE A 122 -2.40 -11.30 -18.75
C PHE A 122 -1.74 -12.53 -18.15
N LEU A 123 -2.48 -13.64 -18.09
CA LEU A 123 -1.93 -14.95 -17.75
C LEU A 123 -1.32 -15.55 -19.03
N ILE A 124 0.00 -15.80 -19.05
CA ILE A 124 0.71 -16.25 -20.27
C ILE A 124 0.66 -17.78 -20.44
N ALA A 125 0.36 -18.55 -19.40
CA ALA A 125 -0.01 -19.96 -19.47
C ALA A 125 -0.67 -20.41 -18.15
N GLU A 126 -1.69 -21.28 -18.23
CA GLU A 126 -2.04 -22.14 -17.10
C GLU A 126 -0.95 -23.20 -16.92
N LYS A 127 -0.69 -23.58 -15.66
CA LYS A 127 0.28 -24.62 -15.34
C LYS A 127 -0.33 -26.01 -15.48
#